data_AF-A0A242N0H9-F1
#
_entry.id   AF-A0A242N0H9-F1
#
_cell.length_a   1.000
_cell.length_b   1.000
_cell.length_c   1.000
_cell.angle_alpha   90.00
_cell.angle_beta   90.00
_cell.angle_gamma   90.00
#
_symmetry.space_group_name_H-M   'P 1'
#
loop_
_entity.id
_entity.type
_entity.pdbx_description
1 polymer ?
#
loop_
_entity_poly.entity_id
_entity_poly.type
_entity_poly.pdbx_seq_one_letter_code
_entity_poly.pdbx_strand_id
1 'polypeptide(L)'
;MLIIAKRWPDDRPNIDAGTLVIERETPQSDGYCRDINYDPTILPAGPRPSDDPLLAARSSAYAVSYNRRTREEAHGPAFAQASTRNIQCASQINISVPPPGSSTG
;
A
#
# COMPACT_ATOMS: atom_id res chain seq x y z
N MET A 1 -5.71 21.86 6.83
CA MET A 1 -6.03 20.54 7.42
C MET A 1 -7.00 19.82 6.50
N LEU A 2 -6.59 18.68 5.95
CA LEU A 2 -7.44 17.80 5.15
C LEU A 2 -7.95 16.70 6.06
N ILE A 3 -9.26 16.45 6.03
CA ILE A 3 -9.90 15.34 6.73
C ILE A 3 -10.55 14.45 5.67
N ILE A 4 -10.57 13.14 5.88
CA ILE A 4 -11.10 12.17 4.90
C ILE A 4 -12.53 12.47 4.41
N ALA A 5 -13.35 13.13 5.24
CA ALA A 5 -14.74 13.47 4.94
C ALA A 5 -14.91 14.67 3.99
N LYS A 6 -13.83 15.40 3.67
CA LYS A 6 -13.88 16.56 2.79
C LYS A 6 -13.11 16.30 1.50
N ARG A 7 -13.84 16.22 0.38
CA ARG A 7 -13.24 16.14 -0.96
C ARG A 7 -12.48 17.41 -1.30
N TRP A 8 -11.44 17.27 -2.11
CA TRP A 8 -10.78 18.40 -2.74
C TRP A 8 -11.73 19.11 -3.72
N PRO A 9 -11.55 20.42 -3.93
CA PRO A 9 -12.22 21.15 -5.01
C PRO A 9 -11.91 20.52 -6.38
N ASP A 10 -12.88 20.57 -7.30
CA ASP A 10 -12.75 19.98 -8.64
C ASP A 10 -11.73 20.73 -9.52
N ASP A 11 -11.46 22.01 -9.21
CA ASP A 11 -10.48 22.85 -9.91
C ASP A 11 -9.03 22.62 -9.44
N ARG A 12 -8.81 21.68 -8.50
CA ARG A 12 -7.46 21.38 -8.02
C ARG A 12 -6.64 20.72 -9.14
N PRO A 13 -5.45 21.25 -9.48
CA PRO A 13 -4.63 20.68 -10.54
C PRO A 13 -4.28 19.20 -10.30
N ASN A 14 -4.43 18.39 -11.35
CA ASN A 14 -3.85 17.05 -11.40
C ASN A 14 -2.40 17.15 -11.86
N ILE A 15 -1.51 16.37 -11.25
CA ILE A 15 -0.09 16.34 -11.58
C ILE A 15 0.26 14.89 -11.86
N ASP A 16 0.77 14.61 -13.06
CA ASP A 16 1.33 13.29 -13.38
C ASP A 16 2.64 13.10 -12.59
N ALA A 17 2.59 12.19 -11.61
CA ALA A 17 3.74 11.83 -10.79
C ALA A 17 4.58 10.72 -11.42
N GLY A 18 4.09 10.08 -12.49
CA GLY A 18 4.74 9.00 -13.22
C GLY A 18 4.01 7.68 -13.24
N THR A 19 4.71 6.67 -13.76
CA THR A 19 4.14 5.35 -14.03
C THR A 19 4.74 4.32 -13.11
N LEU A 20 3.87 3.55 -12.45
CA LEU A 20 4.20 2.33 -11.72
C LEU A 20 3.91 1.12 -12.63
N VAL A 21 4.92 0.30 -12.91
CA VAL A 21 4.80 -0.93 -13.71
C VAL A 21 5.11 -2.14 -12.83
N ILE A 22 4.18 -3.10 -12.78
CA ILE A 22 4.43 -4.43 -12.21
C ILE A 22 4.86 -5.34 -13.36
N GLU A 23 6.11 -5.77 -13.37
CA GLU A 23 6.65 -6.60 -14.45
C GLU A 23 6.44 -8.09 -14.21
N ARG A 24 6.50 -8.49 -12.94
CA ARG A 24 6.32 -9.88 -12.52
C ARG A 24 5.60 -9.95 -11.19
N GLU A 25 4.92 -11.06 -11.02
CA GLU A 25 4.23 -11.40 -9.80
C GLU A 25 4.55 -12.85 -9.38
N THR A 26 4.28 -13.17 -8.13
CA THR A 26 4.53 -14.49 -7.53
C THR A 26 3.43 -14.77 -6.53
N PRO A 27 2.97 -16.03 -6.36
CA PRO A 27 1.94 -16.36 -5.41
C PRO A 27 2.23 -15.81 -4.01
N GLN A 28 1.21 -15.29 -3.33
CA GLN A 28 1.37 -14.71 -1.99
C GLN A 28 1.97 -15.70 -0.97
N SER A 29 1.75 -17.00 -1.15
CA SER A 29 2.35 -18.06 -0.32
C SER A 29 3.88 -17.95 -0.25
N ASP A 30 4.50 -17.52 -1.34
CA ASP A 30 5.95 -17.49 -1.55
C ASP A 30 6.47 -16.05 -1.73
N GLY A 31 5.58 -15.07 -1.75
CA GLY A 31 5.90 -13.67 -2.03
C GLY A 31 6.17 -12.84 -0.78
N TYR A 32 7.13 -11.93 -0.88
CA TYR A 32 7.54 -11.04 0.23
C TYR A 32 6.40 -10.17 0.76
N CYS A 33 5.39 -9.85 -0.06
CA CYS A 33 4.27 -8.99 0.32
C CYS A 33 3.42 -9.54 1.48
N ARG A 34 3.46 -10.85 1.74
CA ARG A 34 2.74 -11.49 2.86
C ARG A 34 3.20 -10.95 4.20
N ASP A 35 4.51 -10.85 4.39
CA ASP A 35 5.17 -10.61 5.68
C ASP A 35 5.46 -9.13 5.94
N ILE A 36 4.94 -8.24 5.07
CA ILE A 36 5.05 -6.78 5.21
C ILE A 36 3.83 -6.24 5.95
N ASN A 37 4.09 -5.38 6.94
CA ASN A 37 3.08 -4.46 7.47
C ASN A 37 3.08 -3.17 6.65
N TYR A 38 2.02 -2.94 5.88
CA TYR A 38 1.84 -1.74 5.04
C TYR A 38 1.36 -0.54 5.86
N ASP A 39 2.15 -0.11 6.84
CA ASP A 39 1.79 1.01 7.71
C ASP A 39 1.76 2.34 6.92
N PRO A 40 0.60 3.03 6.85
CA PRO A 40 0.46 4.26 6.07
C PRO A 40 1.22 5.47 6.65
N THR A 41 1.82 5.35 7.83
CA THR A 41 2.60 6.40 8.49
C THR A 41 4.11 6.20 8.37
N ILE A 42 4.57 5.05 7.87
CA ILE A 42 5.97 4.80 7.55
C ILE A 42 6.24 5.29 6.13
N LEU A 43 6.96 6.42 6.03
CA LEU A 43 7.18 7.12 4.77
C LEU A 43 8.68 7.26 4.46
N PRO A 44 9.08 7.25 3.17
CA PRO A 44 10.43 7.65 2.78
C PRO A 44 10.65 9.14 3.07
N ALA A 45 11.90 9.61 2.90
CA ALA A 45 12.20 11.03 3.06
C ALA A 45 11.39 11.90 2.09
N GLY A 46 10.83 13.01 2.59
CA GLY A 46 10.07 14.00 1.82
C GLY A 46 8.61 14.13 2.26
N PRO A 47 7.76 13.10 2.04
CA PRO A 47 6.39 13.07 2.53
C PRO A 47 6.30 13.06 4.06
N ARG A 48 5.20 13.59 4.61
CA ARG A 48 4.87 13.50 6.04
C ARG A 48 3.39 13.16 6.22
N PRO A 49 3.01 12.47 7.30
CA PRO A 49 1.60 12.27 7.63
C PRO A 49 0.89 13.61 7.77
N SER A 50 -0.37 13.68 7.33
CA SER A 50 -1.23 14.83 7.59
C SER A 50 -1.79 14.80 9.02
N ASP A 51 -2.32 15.93 9.48
CA ASP A 51 -3.01 16.04 10.78
C ASP A 51 -4.43 15.41 10.79
N ASP A 52 -4.68 14.41 9.93
CA ASP A 52 -5.96 13.69 9.93
C ASP A 52 -5.93 12.66 11.07
N PRO A 53 -6.79 12.77 12.10
CA PRO A 53 -6.78 11.83 13.22
C PRO A 53 -7.07 10.38 12.79
N LEU A 54 -7.76 10.17 11.67
CA LEU A 54 -8.01 8.83 11.14
C LEU A 54 -6.74 8.21 10.55
N LEU A 55 -5.78 9.00 10.07
CA LEU A 55 -4.53 8.46 9.55
C LEU A 55 -3.73 7.75 10.64
N ALA A 56 -3.66 8.36 11.84
CA ALA A 56 -3.03 7.73 13.00
C ALA A 56 -3.79 6.45 13.44
N ALA A 57 -5.13 6.48 13.45
CA ALA A 57 -5.93 5.31 13.77
C ALA A 57 -5.68 4.15 12.78
N ARG A 58 -5.46 4.45 11.49
CA ARG A 58 -5.18 3.44 10.48
C ARG A 58 -3.86 2.69 10.70
N SER A 59 -2.80 3.36 11.17
CA SER A 59 -1.55 2.66 11.53
C SER A 59 -1.83 1.55 12.57
N SER A 60 -2.59 1.86 13.61
CA SER A 60 -2.95 0.88 14.65
C SER A 60 -3.77 -0.30 14.10
N ALA A 61 -4.73 -0.04 13.22
CA ALA A 61 -5.54 -1.07 12.59
C ALA A 61 -4.70 -2.01 11.70
N TYR A 62 -3.71 -1.47 10.96
CA TYR A 62 -2.80 -2.25 10.13
C TYR A 62 -1.88 -3.13 10.99
N ALA A 63 -1.36 -2.60 12.10
CA ALA A 63 -0.56 -3.38 13.04
C ALA A 63 -1.34 -4.57 13.65
N VAL A 64 -2.60 -4.36 14.06
CA VAL A 64 -3.47 -5.43 14.57
C VAL A 64 -3.74 -6.47 13.48
N SER A 65 -4.05 -6.03 12.26
CA SER A 65 -4.28 -6.92 11.11
C SER A 65 -3.04 -7.77 10.81
N TYR A 66 -1.86 -7.16 10.75
CA TYR A 66 -0.59 -7.85 10.53
C TYR A 66 -0.35 -8.92 11.60
N ASN A 67 -0.46 -8.55 12.88
CA ASN A 67 -0.27 -9.48 13.99
C ASN A 67 -1.24 -10.66 13.96
N ARG A 68 -2.48 -10.46 13.52
CA ARG A 68 -3.44 -11.56 13.39
C ARG A 68 -3.04 -12.51 12.26
N ARG A 69 -2.68 -11.99 11.07
CA ARG A 69 -2.27 -12.80 9.92
C ARG A 69 -1.04 -13.65 10.23
N THR A 70 -0.01 -13.06 10.84
CA THR A 70 1.22 -13.78 11.17
C THR A 70 1.03 -14.81 12.29
N ARG A 71 0.10 -14.57 13.24
CA ARG A 71 -0.29 -15.57 14.26
C ARG A 71 -1.05 -16.75 13.67
N GLU A 72 -1.97 -16.50 12.74
CA GLU A 72 -2.71 -17.56 12.03
C GLU A 72 -1.76 -18.49 11.26
N GLU A 73 -0.71 -17.94 10.65
CA GLU A 73 0.35 -18.71 9.99
C GLU A 73 1.18 -19.53 10.99
N ALA A 74 1.52 -18.96 12.14
CA ALA A 74 2.28 -19.65 13.18
C ALA A 74 1.50 -20.83 13.82
N HIS A 75 0.19 -20.93 13.62
CA HIS A 75 -0.68 -22.00 14.16
C HIS A 75 -0.88 -23.19 13.20
N GLY A 76 -0.14 -23.28 12.09
CA GLY A 76 0.10 -24.53 11.36
C GLY A 76 -0.60 -24.69 10.00
N PRO A 77 -0.19 -25.72 9.21
CA PRO A 77 -0.39 -25.80 7.75
C PRO A 77 -1.84 -25.94 7.28
N ALA A 78 -2.78 -26.25 8.18
CA ALA A 78 -4.21 -26.39 7.84
C ALA A 78 -4.88 -25.03 7.51
N PHE A 79 -4.37 -23.91 8.03
CA PHE A 79 -4.90 -22.57 7.74
C PHE A 79 -4.17 -21.85 6.61
N ALA A 80 -2.92 -22.25 6.30
CA ALA A 80 -2.13 -21.68 5.22
C ALA A 80 -2.68 -21.98 3.81
N GLN A 81 -3.46 -23.05 3.64
CA GLN A 81 -4.01 -23.45 2.34
C GLN A 81 -5.40 -22.88 2.02
N ALA A 82 -6.10 -22.30 3.02
CA ALA A 82 -7.53 -22.00 2.88
C ALA A 82 -7.87 -20.62 2.28
N SER A 83 -6.90 -19.75 1.99
CA SER A 83 -7.18 -18.37 1.55
C SER A 83 -6.37 -17.89 0.32
N THR A 84 -5.82 -18.79 -0.49
CA THR A 84 -5.13 -18.41 -1.74
C THR A 84 -6.13 -18.23 -2.88
N ARG A 85 -6.99 -17.21 -2.81
CA ARG A 85 -7.76 -16.76 -3.97
C ARG A 85 -6.83 -16.01 -4.93
N ASN A 86 -6.03 -16.72 -5.74
CA ASN A 86 -5.13 -16.12 -6.75
C ASN A 86 -4.45 -14.81 -6.31
N ILE A 87 -4.02 -14.70 -5.05
CA ILE A 87 -3.41 -13.48 -4.55
C ILE A 87 -1.94 -13.52 -4.98
N GLN A 88 -1.54 -12.49 -5.72
CA GLN A 88 -0.22 -12.39 -6.31
C GLN A 88 0.51 -11.21 -5.66
N CYS A 89 1.73 -11.46 -5.20
CA CYS A 89 2.67 -10.42 -4.79
C CYS A 89 3.44 -9.94 -6.01
N ALA A 90 3.49 -8.62 -6.24
CA ALA A 90 4.46 -8.06 -7.16
C ALA A 90 5.89 -8.44 -6.73
N SER A 91 6.64 -9.06 -7.63
CA SER A 91 8.02 -9.51 -7.40
C SER A 91 9.03 -8.68 -8.18
N GLN A 92 8.58 -7.92 -9.18
CA GLN A 92 9.37 -6.91 -9.88
C GLN A 92 8.51 -5.69 -10.16
N ILE A 93 8.96 -4.52 -9.69
CA ILE A 93 8.25 -3.24 -9.78
C ILE A 93 9.22 -2.20 -10.35
N ASN A 94 8.79 -1.47 -11.37
CA ASN A 94 9.49 -0.32 -11.92
C ASN A 94 8.68 0.97 -11.77
N ILE A 95 9.37 2.07 -11.48
CA ILE A 95 8.77 3.40 -11.36
C ILE A 95 9.50 4.32 -12.33
N SER A 96 8.75 5.01 -13.19
CA SER A 96 9.28 6.07 -14.05
C SER A 96 8.62 7.40 -13.73
N VAL A 97 9.40 8.48 -13.72
CA VAL A 97 8.93 9.85 -13.51
C VAL A 97 8.83 10.51 -14.89
N PRO A 98 7.77 11.30 -15.17
CA PRO A 98 7.61 11.92 -16.46
C PRO A 98 8.59 13.11 -16.60
N PRO A 99 8.99 13.46 -17.84
CA PRO A 99 9.85 14.61 -18.05
C PRO A 99 9.16 15.91 -17.60
N PRO A 100 9.91 16.92 -17.12
CA PRO A 100 9.32 18.18 -16.69
C PRO A 100 8.54 18.84 -17.84
N GLY A 101 7.28 19.19 -17.60
CA GLY A 101 6.41 19.87 -18.57
C GLY A 101 5.42 18.98 -19.33
N SER A 102 5.42 17.66 -19.14
CA SER A 102 4.37 16.78 -19.68
C SER A 102 3.15 16.78 -18.75
N SER A 103 2.33 17.83 -18.80
CA SER A 103 0.97 17.74 -18.26
C SER A 103 0.09 17.06 -19.31
N THR A 104 -0.27 15.80 -19.10
CA THR A 104 -1.43 15.22 -19.75
C THR A 104 -2.66 15.86 -19.11
N GLY A 105 -3.29 16.77 -19.86
CA GLY A 105 -4.54 17.44 -19.47
C GLY A 105 -5.73 16.50 -19.46
#